data_AF-A0A939A5I3-F1
#
_entry.id   AF-A0A939A5I3-F1
#
_cell.length_a   1.000
_cell.length_b   1.000
_cell.length_c   1.000
_cell.angle_alpha   90.00
_cell.angle_beta   90.00
_cell.angle_gamma   90.00
#
_symmetry.space_group_name_H-M   'P 1'
#
loop_
_entity.id
_entity.type
_entity.pdbx_description
1 polymer ?
#
loop_
_entity_poly.entity_id
_entity_poly.type
_entity_poly.pdbx_seq_one_letter_code
_entity_poly.pdbx_strand_id
1 'polypeptide(L)'
;MLVVDDRKQRTEFDYWFNIIKILGGNSPILVVFNEIGSSSSTNFDLNTYREHYKEVLIERCDVNLAAEDGRFQYLLSKVQEMVCKLEHVGDRLPIKWIQVREELEKLKKNFNYIRLSEYCDICRSNDILEESDHLLLSSYLHDLGIILHFQNDSELHDLVFLNPQWVANAIYTVLSDRDLHNKGGKFNKTWLFKRWDKKGYIYEQKNILLNLMKKNNFDICYELQLQDKDDKYYIAPQLLPIEKPYFSWNNKNNLNFRFQYPFMPKGIIVQLIVRLSTYIAQENGRDLVWQKGAIFIKNDLNRNQAYSIQNIDITKAEVIENFNTKKGLNVINIRVSGSPQERKALLTIILKEIREIHNKFKNLVVNELIPCNCQICNNNTEPFFYDYYLLCKYIKNKILEVRCEESTKMVKILYLIDDVIEINQLNQPIMNPQISPAERGIALAMALAVLIVFIVLVLNPRAMEGGTLAIIRFLAAAFAGISGYLLTGSLGLEAYVPLSKTNIKATGAFAAFVLVLLLFFYGVPASENSDKPKPISDAKTTITAIASVNQQSDRTERFTN
;
A
#
# COMPACT_ATOMS: atom_id res chain seq x y z
N MET A 1 5.52 -21.95 -5.44
CA MET A 1 5.70 -23.38 -5.08
C MET A 1 6.61 -23.46 -3.87
N LEU A 2 6.23 -24.21 -2.83
CA LEU A 2 7.04 -24.46 -1.64
C LEU A 2 7.47 -25.93 -1.67
N VAL A 3 8.77 -26.20 -1.79
CA VAL A 3 9.30 -27.57 -1.87
C VAL A 3 9.86 -27.98 -0.52
N VAL A 4 9.44 -29.16 -0.04
CA VAL A 4 9.76 -29.69 1.29
C VAL A 4 10.50 -31.01 1.16
N ASP A 5 11.62 -31.15 1.89
CA ASP A 5 12.29 -32.44 2.09
C ASP A 5 11.71 -33.11 3.35
N ASP A 6 11.06 -34.26 3.17
CA ASP A 6 10.36 -34.98 4.24
C ASP A 6 11.30 -35.79 5.18
N ARG A 7 12.63 -35.72 4.98
CA ARG A 7 13.56 -36.66 5.65
C ARG A 7 14.07 -36.27 7.03
N LYS A 8 14.22 -34.98 7.39
CA LYS A 8 15.15 -34.64 8.50
C LYS A 8 14.80 -33.47 9.43
N GLN A 9 13.92 -32.54 9.09
CA GLN A 9 13.58 -31.40 9.95
C GLN A 9 12.14 -30.94 9.75
N ARG A 10 11.47 -30.51 10.83
CA ARG A 10 10.19 -29.81 10.72
C ARG A 10 10.40 -28.55 9.90
N THR A 11 9.70 -28.46 8.78
CA THR A 11 9.74 -27.26 7.94
C THR A 11 9.04 -26.12 8.68
N GLU A 12 9.64 -24.94 8.66
CA GLU A 12 9.03 -23.70 9.18
C GLU A 12 7.98 -23.18 8.19
N PHE A 13 6.86 -23.89 8.07
CA PHE A 13 5.79 -23.55 7.14
C PHE A 13 5.29 -22.12 7.37
N ASP A 14 5.04 -21.72 8.62
CA ASP A 14 4.58 -20.36 8.95
C ASP A 14 5.54 -19.28 8.45
N TYR A 15 6.86 -19.52 8.55
CA TYR A 15 7.86 -18.61 8.01
C TYR A 15 7.72 -18.47 6.49
N TRP A 16 7.69 -19.60 5.77
CA TRP A 16 7.62 -19.58 4.31
C TRP A 16 6.29 -19.06 3.77
N PHE A 17 5.16 -19.40 4.39
CA PHE A 17 3.85 -18.87 4.00
C PHE A 17 3.79 -17.35 4.21
N ASN A 18 4.36 -16.82 5.28
CA ASN A 18 4.47 -15.37 5.48
C ASN A 18 5.35 -14.72 4.40
N ILE A 19 6.48 -15.32 4.03
CA ILE A 19 7.32 -14.83 2.92
C ILE A 19 6.53 -14.82 1.60
N ILE A 20 5.85 -15.92 1.27
CA ILE A 20 5.07 -16.05 0.04
C ILE A 20 3.93 -15.02 0.01
N LYS A 21 3.20 -14.83 1.12
CA LYS A 21 2.12 -13.84 1.22
C LYS A 21 2.62 -12.42 0.99
N ILE A 22 3.75 -12.06 1.58
CA ILE A 22 4.30 -10.70 1.52
C ILE A 22 4.87 -10.39 0.13
N LEU A 23 5.55 -11.36 -0.50
CA LEU A 23 6.21 -11.17 -1.80
C LEU A 23 5.29 -11.50 -2.99
N GLY A 24 4.54 -12.59 -2.92
CA GLY A 24 3.68 -13.12 -3.98
C GLY A 24 2.22 -12.64 -3.93
N GLY A 25 1.83 -11.89 -2.89
CA GLY A 25 0.46 -11.39 -2.76
C GLY A 25 -0.55 -12.54 -2.63
N ASN A 26 -1.51 -12.59 -3.56
CA ASN A 26 -2.55 -13.62 -3.61
C ASN A 26 -2.23 -14.77 -4.59
N SER A 27 -0.96 -14.93 -4.98
CA SER A 27 -0.53 -16.00 -5.89
C SER A 27 -0.83 -17.38 -5.31
N PRO A 28 -1.42 -18.32 -6.07
CA PRO A 28 -1.67 -19.70 -5.63
C PRO A 28 -0.40 -20.40 -5.12
N ILE A 29 -0.57 -21.22 -4.08
CA ILE A 29 0.53 -21.92 -3.41
C ILE A 29 0.37 -23.43 -3.61
N LEU A 30 1.32 -24.01 -4.34
CA LEU A 30 1.50 -25.46 -4.39
C LEU A 30 2.60 -25.86 -3.41
N VAL A 31 2.25 -26.64 -2.39
CA VAL A 31 3.18 -27.26 -1.44
C VAL A 31 3.55 -28.64 -1.97
N VAL A 32 4.82 -28.84 -2.26
CA VAL A 32 5.35 -30.07 -2.87
C VAL A 32 6.19 -30.82 -1.83
N PHE A 33 5.74 -32.00 -1.42
CA PHE A 33 6.52 -32.88 -0.56
C PHE A 33 7.33 -33.83 -1.41
N ASN A 34 8.66 -33.76 -1.30
CA ASN A 34 9.54 -34.76 -1.90
C ASN A 34 9.77 -35.91 -0.90
N GLU A 35 9.01 -36.98 -1.08
CA GLU A 35 9.08 -38.21 -0.30
C GLU A 35 10.23 -39.08 -0.82
N ILE A 36 11.18 -39.42 0.06
CA ILE A 36 12.21 -40.43 -0.21
C ILE A 36 12.13 -41.45 0.92
N GLY A 37 11.39 -42.54 0.70
CA GLY A 37 11.16 -43.62 1.70
C GLY A 37 9.72 -43.71 2.19
N SER A 38 9.48 -44.49 3.25
CA SER A 38 8.13 -44.92 3.70
C SER A 38 7.57 -44.22 4.93
N SER A 39 8.26 -43.23 5.50
CA SER A 39 7.85 -42.61 6.77
C SER A 39 7.74 -41.10 6.61
N SER A 40 6.54 -40.60 6.32
CA SER A 40 6.27 -39.16 6.29
C SER A 40 6.10 -38.63 7.70
N SER A 41 6.84 -37.57 8.05
CA SER A 41 6.83 -36.98 9.40
C SER A 41 6.48 -35.48 9.36
N THR A 42 5.61 -35.11 8.42
CA THR A 42 5.26 -33.70 8.20
C THR A 42 4.44 -33.10 9.34
N ASN A 43 4.69 -31.82 9.62
CA ASN A 43 3.89 -30.97 10.51
C ASN A 43 2.90 -30.08 9.72
N PHE A 44 2.58 -30.44 8.47
CA PHE A 44 1.75 -29.61 7.60
C PHE A 44 0.30 -30.08 7.57
N ASP A 45 -0.59 -29.25 8.11
CA ASP A 45 -2.04 -29.44 8.01
C ASP A 45 -2.63 -28.50 6.96
N LEU A 46 -2.92 -29.06 5.78
CA LEU A 46 -3.48 -28.32 4.65
C LEU A 46 -4.79 -27.58 5.01
N ASN A 47 -5.64 -28.15 5.86
CA ASN A 47 -6.92 -27.53 6.22
C ASN A 47 -6.69 -26.28 7.07
N THR A 48 -5.84 -26.38 8.10
CA THR A 48 -5.45 -25.22 8.93
C THR A 48 -4.87 -24.10 8.07
N TYR A 49 -3.97 -24.40 7.13
CA TYR A 49 -3.41 -23.35 6.25
C TYR A 49 -4.45 -22.76 5.29
N ARG A 50 -5.38 -23.55 4.74
CA ARG A 50 -6.50 -23.00 3.94
C ARG A 50 -7.42 -22.09 4.76
N GLU A 51 -7.62 -22.39 6.04
CA GLU A 51 -8.41 -21.55 6.93
C GLU A 51 -7.71 -20.25 7.32
N HIS A 52 -6.39 -20.28 7.53
CA HIS A 52 -5.60 -19.09 7.85
C HIS A 52 -5.37 -18.17 6.64
N TYR A 53 -5.34 -18.71 5.43
CA TYR A 53 -5.03 -17.99 4.19
C TYR A 53 -6.17 -18.17 3.17
N LYS A 54 -7.41 -17.79 3.55
CA LYS A 54 -8.63 -18.00 2.75
C LYS A 54 -8.60 -17.28 1.40
N GLU A 55 -7.81 -16.22 1.32
CA GLU A 55 -7.62 -15.41 0.11
C GLU A 55 -6.72 -16.06 -0.94
N VAL A 56 -6.04 -17.17 -0.60
CA VAL A 56 -5.09 -17.85 -1.49
C VAL A 56 -5.49 -19.31 -1.72
N LEU A 57 -5.45 -19.75 -2.98
CA LEU A 57 -5.58 -21.17 -3.30
C LEU A 57 -4.33 -21.92 -2.82
N ILE A 58 -4.51 -22.86 -1.88
CA ILE A 58 -3.44 -23.72 -1.39
C ILE A 58 -3.75 -25.17 -1.77
N GLU A 59 -2.79 -25.80 -2.44
CA GLU A 59 -2.84 -27.20 -2.82
C GLU A 59 -1.56 -27.92 -2.37
N ARG A 60 -1.66 -29.25 -2.25
CA ARG A 60 -0.57 -30.14 -1.87
C ARG A 60 -0.34 -31.16 -2.97
N CYS A 61 0.92 -31.46 -3.25
CA CYS A 61 1.33 -32.54 -4.13
C CYS A 61 2.48 -33.31 -3.49
N ASP A 62 2.36 -34.63 -3.41
CA ASP A 62 3.42 -35.50 -2.91
C ASP A 62 4.10 -36.15 -4.12
N VAL A 63 5.43 -36.07 -4.17
CA VAL A 63 6.26 -36.58 -5.27
C VAL A 63 7.44 -37.35 -4.69
N ASN A 64 7.96 -38.31 -5.45
CA ASN A 64 9.29 -38.86 -5.20
C ASN A 64 10.15 -38.57 -6.42
N LEU A 65 11.01 -37.55 -6.31
CA LEU A 65 11.86 -37.13 -7.43
C LEU A 65 12.94 -38.17 -7.79
N ALA A 66 13.13 -39.20 -6.96
CA ALA A 66 14.06 -40.30 -7.23
C ALA A 66 13.38 -41.53 -7.84
N ALA A 67 12.05 -41.55 -7.96
CA ALA A 67 11.30 -42.66 -8.55
C ALA A 67 10.58 -42.24 -9.84
N GLU A 68 10.54 -43.13 -10.81
CA GLU A 68 9.76 -42.98 -12.04
C GLU A 68 8.37 -43.60 -11.88
N ASP A 69 7.58 -43.08 -10.95
CA ASP A 69 6.24 -43.61 -10.60
C ASP A 69 5.08 -42.78 -11.14
N GLY A 70 5.36 -41.82 -12.02
CA GLY A 70 4.36 -40.93 -12.63
C GLY A 70 3.95 -39.73 -11.78
N ARG A 71 4.34 -39.66 -10.49
CA ARG A 71 3.98 -38.52 -9.62
C ARG A 71 4.63 -37.21 -10.05
N PHE A 72 5.80 -37.27 -10.68
CA PHE A 72 6.43 -36.09 -11.27
C PHE A 72 5.61 -35.53 -12.44
N GLN A 73 5.10 -36.39 -13.33
CA GLN A 73 4.22 -35.99 -14.43
C GLN A 73 2.91 -35.42 -13.89
N TYR A 74 2.36 -36.00 -12.81
CA TYR A 74 1.21 -35.44 -12.12
C TYR A 74 1.51 -34.02 -11.59
N LEU A 75 2.66 -33.80 -10.93
CA LEU A 75 3.09 -32.47 -10.50
C LEU A 75 3.15 -31.48 -11.66
N LEU A 76 3.71 -31.87 -12.82
CA LEU A 76 3.74 -31.02 -14.01
C LEU A 76 2.33 -30.65 -14.48
N SER A 77 1.42 -31.63 -14.57
CA SER A 77 0.03 -31.39 -14.96
C SER A 77 -0.68 -30.46 -13.98
N LYS A 78 -0.37 -30.58 -12.68
CA LYS A 78 -0.95 -29.75 -11.62
C LYS A 78 -0.45 -28.31 -11.69
N VAL A 79 0.83 -28.10 -11.93
CA VAL A 79 1.40 -26.76 -12.17
C VAL A 79 0.75 -26.12 -13.40
N GLN A 80 0.59 -26.87 -14.50
CA GLN A 80 -0.10 -26.38 -15.70
C GLN A 80 -1.55 -25.95 -15.39
N GLU A 81 -2.31 -26.80 -14.69
CA GLU A 81 -3.68 -26.49 -14.28
C GLU A 81 -3.76 -25.20 -13.45
N MET A 82 -2.88 -25.06 -12.45
CA MET A 82 -2.86 -23.87 -11.59
C MET A 82 -2.48 -22.61 -12.35
N VAL A 83 -1.51 -22.68 -13.25
CA VAL A 83 -1.11 -21.54 -14.09
C VAL A 83 -2.27 -21.11 -14.99
N CYS A 84 -2.99 -22.05 -15.61
CA CYS A 84 -4.15 -21.75 -16.45
C CYS A 84 -5.32 -21.10 -15.69
N LYS A 85 -5.34 -21.17 -14.35
CA LYS A 85 -6.39 -20.58 -13.49
C LYS A 85 -6.00 -19.22 -12.90
N LEU A 86 -4.81 -18.70 -13.21
CA LEU A 86 -4.41 -17.37 -12.74
C LEU A 86 -5.30 -16.30 -13.39
N GLU A 87 -5.67 -15.27 -12.63
CA GLU A 87 -6.66 -14.26 -13.05
C GLU A 87 -6.31 -13.55 -14.36
N HIS A 88 -5.02 -13.30 -14.60
CA HIS A 88 -4.52 -12.62 -15.80
C HIS A 88 -4.36 -13.56 -17.01
N VAL A 89 -4.48 -14.88 -16.81
CA VAL A 89 -4.38 -15.85 -17.90
C VAL A 89 -5.70 -15.86 -18.66
N GLY A 90 -5.65 -15.37 -19.90
CA GLY A 90 -6.83 -15.12 -20.74
C GLY A 90 -7.10 -13.64 -21.00
N ASP A 91 -6.35 -12.74 -20.36
CA ASP A 91 -6.40 -11.30 -20.65
C ASP A 91 -6.12 -11.05 -22.13
N ARG A 92 -6.96 -10.21 -22.74
CA ARG A 92 -6.83 -9.86 -24.15
C ARG A 92 -5.72 -8.83 -24.30
N LEU A 93 -4.59 -9.30 -24.82
CA LEU A 93 -3.46 -8.45 -25.18
C LEU A 93 -3.43 -8.20 -26.68
N PRO A 94 -2.92 -7.04 -27.14
CA PRO A 94 -2.70 -6.81 -28.56
C PRO A 94 -1.77 -7.88 -29.16
N ILE A 95 -2.19 -8.51 -30.26
CA ILE A 95 -1.42 -9.57 -30.93
C ILE A 95 0.01 -9.10 -31.27
N LYS A 96 0.15 -7.83 -31.64
CA LYS A 96 1.43 -7.19 -31.96
C LYS A 96 2.45 -7.26 -30.83
N TRP A 97 2.01 -7.28 -29.56
CA TRP A 97 2.90 -7.38 -28.40
C TRP A 97 3.63 -8.72 -28.33
N ILE A 98 3.00 -9.79 -28.83
CA ILE A 98 3.61 -11.12 -28.91
C ILE A 98 4.79 -11.09 -29.90
N GLN A 99 4.60 -10.45 -31.06
CA GLN A 99 5.63 -10.36 -32.09
C GLN A 99 6.86 -9.60 -31.59
N VAL A 100 6.65 -8.44 -30.94
CA VAL A 100 7.73 -7.69 -30.29
C VAL A 100 8.44 -8.55 -29.26
N ARG A 101 7.70 -9.24 -28.37
CA ARG A 101 8.30 -10.13 -27.37
C ARG A 101 9.17 -11.23 -28.00
N GLU A 102 8.68 -11.89 -29.05
CA GLU A 102 9.44 -12.93 -29.75
C GLU A 102 10.73 -12.39 -30.38
N GLU A 103 10.71 -11.17 -30.92
CA GLU A 103 11.91 -10.50 -31.41
C GLU A 103 12.91 -10.20 -30.29
N LEU A 104 12.45 -9.69 -29.15
CA LEU A 104 13.30 -9.47 -27.97
C LEU A 104 13.92 -10.78 -27.45
N GLU A 105 13.16 -11.88 -27.45
CA GLU A 105 13.66 -13.21 -27.08
C GLU A 105 14.72 -13.74 -28.05
N LYS A 106 14.61 -13.43 -29.36
CA LYS A 106 15.65 -13.74 -30.34
C LYS A 106 16.91 -12.90 -30.10
N LEU A 107 16.76 -11.59 -29.87
CA LEU A 107 17.88 -10.68 -29.60
C LEU A 107 18.62 -11.02 -28.30
N LYS A 108 17.90 -11.47 -27.28
CA LYS A 108 18.45 -11.92 -25.99
C LYS A 108 19.57 -12.98 -26.13
N LYS A 109 19.56 -13.76 -27.21
CA LYS A 109 20.60 -14.77 -27.48
C LYS A 109 21.97 -14.17 -27.74
N ASN A 110 22.02 -12.94 -28.25
CA ASN A 110 23.24 -12.25 -28.65
C ASN A 110 23.52 -11.02 -27.77
N PHE A 111 22.48 -10.38 -27.23
CA PHE A 111 22.58 -9.13 -26.48
C PHE A 111 21.92 -9.26 -25.10
N ASN A 112 22.54 -8.69 -24.07
CA ASN A 112 21.97 -8.67 -22.72
C ASN A 112 21.06 -7.45 -22.47
N TYR A 113 21.24 -6.39 -23.27
CA TYR A 113 20.47 -5.15 -23.24
C TYR A 113 20.54 -4.48 -24.60
N ILE A 114 19.60 -3.59 -24.87
CA ILE A 114 19.53 -2.72 -26.05
C ILE A 114 19.16 -1.29 -25.60
N ARG A 115 19.36 -0.31 -26.47
CA ARG A 115 18.89 1.05 -26.23
C ARG A 115 17.38 1.16 -26.38
N LEU A 116 16.79 2.16 -25.72
CA LEU A 116 15.37 2.45 -25.84
C LEU A 116 14.99 2.75 -27.29
N SER A 117 15.83 3.48 -28.03
CA SER A 117 15.62 3.76 -29.45
C SER A 117 15.49 2.48 -30.29
N GLU A 118 16.36 1.50 -30.06
CA GLU A 118 16.35 0.21 -30.77
C GLU A 118 15.08 -0.58 -30.42
N TYR A 119 14.66 -0.56 -29.15
CA TYR A 119 13.39 -1.13 -28.72
C TYR A 119 12.17 -0.46 -29.39
N CYS A 120 12.18 0.88 -29.48
CA CYS A 120 11.11 1.62 -30.16
C CYS A 120 11.07 1.30 -31.66
N ASP A 121 12.22 1.10 -32.31
CA ASP A 121 12.29 0.71 -33.73
C ASP A 121 11.75 -0.70 -33.96
N ILE A 122 12.00 -1.64 -33.04
CA ILE A 122 11.38 -2.97 -33.03
C ILE A 122 9.86 -2.85 -32.92
N CYS A 123 9.37 -1.99 -32.02
CA CYS A 123 7.94 -1.77 -31.85
C CYS A 123 7.30 -1.18 -33.14
N ARG A 124 7.95 -0.20 -33.77
CA ARG A 124 7.48 0.39 -35.05
C ARG A 124 7.47 -0.61 -36.18
N SER A 125 8.48 -1.47 -36.26
CA SER A 125 8.57 -2.54 -37.26
C SER A 125 7.45 -3.58 -37.13
N ASN A 126 6.83 -3.67 -35.94
CA ASN A 126 5.68 -4.51 -35.63
C ASN A 126 4.36 -3.70 -35.58
N ASP A 127 4.29 -2.59 -36.31
CA ASP A 127 3.12 -1.71 -36.45
C ASP A 127 2.58 -1.13 -35.12
N ILE A 128 3.43 -0.93 -34.12
CA ILE A 128 3.11 -0.15 -32.92
C ILE A 128 3.75 1.22 -33.12
N LEU A 129 2.95 2.23 -33.44
CA LEU A 129 3.47 3.53 -33.89
C LEU A 129 3.64 4.54 -32.75
N GLU A 130 2.73 4.50 -31.77
CA GLU A 130 2.70 5.43 -30.66
C GLU A 130 3.78 5.11 -29.62
N GLU A 131 4.58 6.10 -29.25
CA GLU A 131 5.65 5.94 -28.25
C GLU A 131 5.09 5.59 -26.85
N SER A 132 3.91 6.11 -26.53
CA SER A 132 3.21 5.77 -25.28
C SER A 132 2.90 4.27 -25.16
N ASP A 133 2.56 3.61 -26.29
CA ASP A 133 2.33 2.17 -26.32
C ASP A 133 3.65 1.38 -26.18
N HIS A 134 4.77 1.90 -26.70
CA HIS A 134 6.09 1.29 -26.51
C HIS A 134 6.45 1.24 -25.03
N LEU A 135 6.27 2.37 -24.34
CA LEU A 135 6.54 2.49 -22.91
C LEU A 135 5.59 1.62 -22.09
N LEU A 136 4.30 1.57 -22.43
CA LEU A 136 3.33 0.70 -21.78
C LEU A 136 3.70 -0.79 -21.93
N LEU A 137 4.05 -1.23 -23.13
CA LEU A 137 4.48 -2.60 -23.39
C LEU A 137 5.77 -2.93 -22.61
N SER A 138 6.74 -2.01 -22.57
CA SER A 138 7.99 -2.26 -21.86
C SER A 138 7.78 -2.34 -20.35
N SER A 139 6.87 -1.53 -19.78
CA SER A 139 6.43 -1.65 -18.38
C SER A 139 5.74 -2.99 -18.12
N TYR A 140 4.85 -3.41 -19.01
CA TYR A 140 4.18 -4.72 -18.91
C TYR A 140 5.18 -5.89 -18.93
N LEU A 141 6.15 -5.87 -19.85
CA LEU A 141 7.20 -6.89 -19.91
C LEU A 141 8.17 -6.83 -18.73
N HIS A 142 8.39 -5.64 -18.15
CA HIS A 142 9.16 -5.45 -16.92
C HIS A 142 8.46 -6.11 -15.72
N ASP A 143 7.16 -5.87 -15.57
CA ASP A 143 6.36 -6.44 -14.48
C ASP A 143 6.29 -7.97 -14.56
N LEU A 144 6.27 -8.53 -15.77
CA LEU A 144 6.37 -9.98 -16.00
C LEU A 144 7.78 -10.55 -15.76
N GLY A 145 8.79 -9.71 -15.55
CA GLY A 145 10.19 -10.11 -15.39
C GLY A 145 10.82 -10.67 -16.66
N ILE A 146 10.25 -10.39 -17.84
CA ILE A 146 10.80 -10.82 -19.14
C ILE A 146 12.00 -9.94 -19.49
N ILE A 147 11.86 -8.64 -19.28
CA ILE A 147 12.92 -7.63 -19.42
C ILE A 147 13.04 -6.81 -18.14
N LEU A 148 14.06 -5.95 -18.02
CA LEU A 148 14.06 -4.86 -17.04
C LEU A 148 14.17 -3.53 -17.77
N HIS A 149 13.32 -2.57 -17.40
CA HIS A 149 13.35 -1.22 -17.98
C HIS A 149 13.00 -0.20 -16.89
N PHE A 150 13.96 0.67 -16.56
CA PHE A 150 13.83 1.65 -15.47
C PHE A 150 13.46 3.02 -16.03
N GLN A 151 12.21 3.17 -16.50
CA GLN A 151 11.75 4.36 -17.24
C GLN A 151 11.91 5.70 -16.49
N ASN A 152 11.82 5.67 -15.16
CA ASN A 152 11.90 6.86 -14.31
C ASN A 152 13.33 7.18 -13.83
N ASP A 153 14.33 6.41 -14.28
CA ASP A 153 15.72 6.54 -13.84
C ASP A 153 16.55 7.38 -14.82
N SER A 154 17.20 8.44 -14.35
CA SER A 154 17.94 9.37 -15.22
C SER A 154 19.14 8.76 -15.93
N GLU A 155 19.73 7.68 -15.43
CA GLU A 155 20.91 7.04 -16.02
C GLU A 155 20.55 5.76 -16.81
N LEU A 156 19.42 5.14 -16.48
CA LEU A 156 19.03 3.83 -17.00
C LEU A 156 17.78 3.86 -17.89
N HIS A 157 17.08 5.00 -18.01
CA HIS A 157 15.88 5.10 -18.85
C HIS A 157 16.14 4.77 -20.33
N ASP A 158 17.36 4.97 -20.83
CA ASP A 158 17.72 4.65 -22.23
C ASP A 158 18.06 3.17 -22.42
N LEU A 159 18.00 2.32 -21.39
CA LEU A 159 18.44 0.92 -21.45
C LEU A 159 17.30 -0.05 -21.15
N VAL A 160 17.09 -0.99 -22.08
CA VAL A 160 16.17 -2.11 -21.94
C VAL A 160 16.99 -3.40 -21.77
N PHE A 161 17.00 -3.96 -20.57
CA PHE A 161 17.72 -5.20 -20.26
C PHE A 161 16.90 -6.40 -20.70
N LEU A 162 17.35 -7.07 -21.77
CA LEU A 162 16.72 -8.29 -22.31
C LEU A 162 16.98 -9.53 -21.45
N ASN A 163 18.06 -9.51 -20.65
CA ASN A 163 18.47 -10.65 -19.83
C ASN A 163 18.53 -10.30 -18.33
N PRO A 164 17.39 -10.38 -17.60
CA PRO A 164 17.36 -10.17 -16.16
C PRO A 164 18.30 -11.11 -15.37
N GLN A 165 18.51 -12.35 -15.84
CA GLN A 165 19.41 -13.30 -15.20
C GLN A 165 20.88 -12.85 -15.28
N TRP A 166 21.28 -12.20 -16.37
CA TRP A 166 22.62 -11.63 -16.50
C TRP A 166 22.86 -10.53 -15.45
N VAL A 167 21.87 -9.66 -15.22
CA VAL A 167 21.91 -8.66 -14.14
C VAL A 167 22.00 -9.33 -12.77
N ALA A 168 21.15 -10.33 -12.50
CA ALA A 168 21.17 -11.06 -11.23
C ALA A 168 22.53 -11.72 -10.95
N ASN A 169 23.13 -12.37 -11.95
CA ASN A 169 24.44 -13.00 -11.83
C ASN A 169 25.55 -11.99 -11.45
N ALA A 170 25.48 -10.76 -11.97
CA ALA A 170 26.40 -9.70 -11.61
C ALA A 170 26.28 -9.32 -10.13
N ILE A 171 25.05 -9.16 -9.62
CA ILE A 171 24.78 -8.83 -8.22
C ILE A 171 25.21 -9.97 -7.29
N TYR A 172 24.90 -11.23 -7.63
CA TYR A 172 25.31 -12.40 -6.84
C TYR A 172 26.83 -12.55 -6.74
N THR A 173 27.58 -12.05 -7.71
CA THR A 173 29.05 -12.02 -7.66
C THR A 173 29.56 -11.19 -6.48
N VAL A 174 28.82 -10.17 -6.05
CA VAL A 174 29.17 -9.34 -4.89
C VAL A 174 28.62 -9.95 -3.60
N LEU A 175 27.34 -10.31 -3.58
CA LEU A 175 26.67 -10.79 -2.36
C LEU A 175 27.17 -12.16 -1.88
N SER A 176 27.74 -12.98 -2.77
CA SER A 176 28.22 -14.34 -2.43
C SER A 176 29.74 -14.40 -2.16
N ASP A 177 30.43 -13.27 -2.19
CA ASP A 177 31.89 -13.23 -2.05
C ASP A 177 32.31 -13.26 -0.57
N ARG A 178 32.98 -14.34 -0.16
CA ARG A 178 33.40 -14.56 1.24
C ARG A 178 34.43 -13.54 1.71
N ASP A 179 35.36 -13.15 0.83
CA ASP A 179 36.40 -12.17 1.19
C ASP A 179 35.80 -10.79 1.41
N LEU A 180 34.79 -10.44 0.59
CA LEU A 180 34.04 -9.20 0.78
C LEU A 180 33.23 -9.20 2.07
N HIS A 181 32.61 -10.34 2.42
CA HIS A 181 31.92 -10.50 3.70
C HIS A 181 32.87 -10.25 4.89
N ASN A 182 34.07 -10.83 4.86
CA ASN A 182 35.09 -10.62 5.89
C ASN A 182 35.60 -9.16 5.98
N LYS A 183 35.47 -8.38 4.91
CA LYS A 183 35.82 -6.95 4.85
C LYS A 183 34.63 -6.03 5.19
N GLY A 184 33.54 -6.58 5.71
CA GLY A 184 32.35 -5.80 6.08
C GLY A 184 31.65 -5.17 4.88
N GLY A 185 31.66 -5.83 3.72
CA GLY A 185 30.94 -5.37 2.53
C GLY A 185 31.58 -4.19 1.80
N LYS A 186 32.79 -3.74 2.20
CA LYS A 186 33.48 -2.62 1.57
C LYS A 186 34.31 -3.06 0.37
N PHE A 187 34.04 -2.46 -0.79
CA PHE A 187 34.77 -2.69 -2.04
C PHE A 187 35.02 -1.38 -2.79
N ASN A 188 35.90 -1.41 -3.79
CA ASN A 188 36.10 -0.30 -4.73
C ASN A 188 35.76 -0.74 -6.16
N LYS A 189 35.68 0.23 -7.06
CA LYS A 189 35.34 0.01 -8.47
C LYS A 189 36.33 -0.95 -9.14
N THR A 190 37.63 -0.77 -8.89
CA THR A 190 38.70 -1.62 -9.44
C THR A 190 38.54 -3.09 -9.07
N TRP A 191 38.28 -3.40 -7.80
CA TRP A 191 38.07 -4.77 -7.33
C TRP A 191 36.85 -5.41 -7.98
N LEU A 192 35.73 -4.67 -8.02
CA LEU A 192 34.48 -5.15 -8.60
C LEU A 192 34.67 -5.48 -10.09
N PHE A 193 35.36 -4.58 -10.80
CA PHE A 193 35.55 -4.71 -12.24
C PHE A 193 36.42 -5.91 -12.58
N LYS A 194 37.48 -6.17 -11.79
CA LYS A 194 38.33 -7.37 -11.91
C LYS A 194 37.56 -8.66 -11.66
N ARG A 195 36.57 -8.64 -10.76
CA ARG A 195 35.73 -9.82 -10.48
C ARG A 195 34.79 -10.10 -11.64
N TRP A 196 34.23 -9.06 -12.24
CA TRP A 196 33.38 -9.14 -13.42
C TRP A 196 34.16 -9.43 -14.71
N ASP A 197 35.44 -9.07 -14.83
CA ASP A 197 36.29 -9.51 -15.95
C ASP A 197 36.30 -11.04 -16.08
N LYS A 198 36.46 -11.75 -14.96
CA LYS A 198 36.44 -13.22 -14.92
C LYS A 198 35.09 -13.84 -15.33
N LYS A 199 34.05 -13.02 -15.47
CA LYS A 199 32.70 -13.41 -15.85
C LYS A 199 32.31 -12.89 -17.25
N GLY A 200 33.23 -12.22 -17.96
CA GLY A 200 33.04 -11.76 -19.33
C GLY A 200 32.30 -10.42 -19.49
N TYR A 201 32.13 -9.65 -18.42
CA TYR A 201 31.53 -8.31 -18.53
C TYR A 201 32.56 -7.30 -19.07
N ILE A 202 32.18 -6.48 -20.05
CA ILE A 202 33.05 -5.41 -20.58
C ILE A 202 32.94 -4.12 -19.76
N TYR A 203 33.86 -3.18 -19.94
CA TYR A 203 33.94 -1.95 -19.13
C TYR A 203 32.62 -1.16 -19.06
N GLU A 204 31.95 -0.93 -20.18
CA GLU A 204 30.67 -0.22 -20.23
C GLU A 204 29.59 -0.94 -19.42
N GLN A 205 29.42 -2.25 -19.63
CA GLN A 205 28.48 -3.10 -18.90
C GLN A 205 28.69 -3.04 -17.39
N LYS A 206 29.94 -3.03 -16.94
CA LYS A 206 30.26 -2.94 -15.51
C LYS A 206 29.81 -1.62 -14.90
N ASN A 207 29.89 -0.50 -15.63
CA ASN A 207 29.39 0.78 -15.12
C ASN A 207 27.87 0.76 -14.97
N ILE A 208 27.17 0.27 -16.00
CA ILE A 208 25.71 0.11 -15.99
C ILE A 208 25.25 -0.77 -14.81
N LEU A 209 25.90 -1.92 -14.63
CA LEU A 209 25.59 -2.85 -13.54
C LEU A 209 25.89 -2.27 -12.15
N LEU A 210 26.97 -1.51 -12.02
CA LEU A 210 27.28 -0.82 -10.77
C LEU A 210 26.18 0.21 -10.44
N ASN A 211 25.70 0.96 -11.43
CA ASN A 211 24.61 1.93 -11.23
C ASN A 211 23.31 1.25 -10.82
N LEU A 212 22.96 0.12 -11.45
CA LEU A 212 21.80 -0.70 -11.06
C LEU A 212 21.85 -1.16 -9.59
N MET A 213 23.04 -1.40 -9.04
CA MET A 213 23.20 -1.81 -7.65
C MET A 213 22.98 -0.66 -6.65
N LYS A 214 23.03 0.60 -7.09
CA LYS A 214 22.97 1.78 -6.22
C LYS A 214 21.53 2.06 -5.73
N LYS A 215 21.42 3.13 -4.94
CA LYS A 215 20.17 3.70 -4.42
C LYS A 215 19.14 3.92 -5.55
N ASN A 216 17.87 3.65 -5.25
CA ASN A 216 16.67 3.83 -6.10
C ASN A 216 16.43 2.75 -7.16
N ASN A 217 17.40 1.87 -7.42
CA ASN A 217 17.22 0.70 -8.29
C ASN A 217 17.07 -0.55 -7.41
N PHE A 218 18.16 -1.27 -7.16
CA PHE A 218 18.13 -2.46 -6.31
C PHE A 218 18.47 -2.20 -4.84
N ASP A 219 18.87 -0.98 -4.47
CA ASP A 219 19.22 -0.62 -3.09
C ASP A 219 20.24 -1.62 -2.48
N ILE A 220 21.23 -2.05 -3.27
CA ILE A 220 22.23 -3.07 -2.87
C ILE A 220 23.44 -2.43 -2.21
N CYS A 221 23.97 -1.36 -2.79
CA CYS A 221 25.16 -0.68 -2.28
C CYS A 221 25.03 0.84 -2.34
N TYR A 222 25.87 1.54 -1.60
CA TYR A 222 26.03 2.98 -1.69
C TYR A 222 27.49 3.38 -1.81
N GLU A 223 27.73 4.54 -2.41
CA GLU A 223 29.06 5.12 -2.62
C GLU A 223 29.51 5.89 -1.36
N LEU A 224 30.74 5.65 -0.92
CA LEU A 224 31.38 6.40 0.15
C LEU A 224 31.91 7.73 -0.39
N GLN A 225 31.45 8.83 0.19
CA GLN A 225 31.97 10.17 -0.08
C GLN A 225 33.30 10.35 0.67
N LEU A 226 34.42 9.96 0.05
CA LEU A 226 35.78 10.14 0.57
C LEU A 226 36.44 11.31 -0.15
N GLN A 227 37.07 12.23 0.60
CA GLN A 227 37.56 13.50 0.07
C GLN A 227 38.86 13.40 -0.75
N ASP A 228 39.64 12.32 -0.62
CA ASP A 228 41.01 12.26 -1.16
C ASP A 228 41.37 10.90 -1.79
N LYS A 229 40.52 10.33 -2.66
CA LYS A 229 40.87 9.10 -3.38
C LYS A 229 40.46 9.13 -4.84
N ASP A 230 41.42 8.80 -5.71
CA ASP A 230 41.19 8.59 -7.16
C ASP A 230 40.22 7.42 -7.43
N ASP A 231 40.08 6.47 -6.50
CA ASP A 231 39.18 5.33 -6.63
C ASP A 231 37.99 5.42 -5.65
N LYS A 232 36.78 5.32 -6.21
CA LYS A 232 35.51 5.37 -5.48
C LYS A 232 35.28 4.07 -4.72
N TYR A 233 34.88 4.19 -3.45
CA TYR A 233 34.54 3.05 -2.60
C TYR A 233 33.04 2.93 -2.41
N TYR A 234 32.59 1.70 -2.19
CA TYR A 234 31.19 1.34 -2.00
C TYR A 234 31.05 0.40 -0.81
N ILE A 235 29.87 0.40 -0.21
CA ILE A 235 29.49 -0.53 0.86
C ILE A 235 28.21 -1.26 0.43
N ALA A 236 28.21 -2.59 0.53
CA ALA A 236 27.02 -3.43 0.46
C ALA A 236 26.53 -3.76 1.88
N PRO A 237 25.46 -3.13 2.40
CA PRO A 237 25.11 -3.23 3.82
C PRO A 237 24.65 -4.62 4.26
N GLN A 238 24.26 -5.47 3.32
CA GLN A 238 23.90 -6.88 3.57
C GLN A 238 25.09 -7.66 4.15
N LEU A 239 26.32 -7.22 3.84
CA LEU A 239 27.57 -7.85 4.23
C LEU A 239 28.26 -7.14 5.40
N LEU A 240 27.60 -6.15 6.01
CA LEU A 240 28.13 -5.51 7.22
C LEU A 240 28.16 -6.48 8.41
N PRO A 241 29.01 -6.22 9.41
CA PRO A 241 28.95 -6.92 10.68
C PRO A 241 27.56 -6.82 11.33
N ILE A 242 27.17 -7.87 12.05
CA ILE A 242 25.93 -7.88 12.83
C ILE A 242 26.10 -7.02 14.10
N GLU A 243 27.33 -6.96 14.62
CA GLU A 243 27.68 -6.26 15.85
C GLU A 243 27.50 -4.75 15.71
N LYS A 244 26.80 -4.17 16.69
CA LYS A 244 26.61 -2.72 16.80
C LYS A 244 27.93 -2.07 17.23
N PRO A 245 28.44 -1.06 16.50
CA PRO A 245 29.62 -0.31 16.93
C PRO A 245 29.31 0.52 18.18
N TYR A 246 30.34 0.78 18.99
CA TYR A 246 30.23 1.69 20.12
C TYR A 246 30.17 3.15 19.64
N PHE A 247 29.26 3.92 20.22
CA PHE A 247 29.16 5.38 20.07
C PHE A 247 28.48 5.98 21.31
N SER A 248 28.69 7.27 21.55
CA SER A 248 28.04 7.99 22.65
C SER A 248 26.62 8.43 22.28
N TRP A 249 25.64 8.13 23.14
CA TRP A 249 24.24 8.52 22.93
C TRP A 249 23.64 9.18 24.19
N ASN A 250 23.02 10.35 24.01
CA ASN A 250 22.29 11.01 25.09
C ASN A 250 20.88 10.43 25.19
N ASN A 251 20.55 9.75 26.30
CA ASN A 251 19.24 9.15 26.50
C ASN A 251 18.12 10.15 26.88
N LYS A 252 18.45 11.42 27.17
CA LYS A 252 17.47 12.43 27.60
C LYS A 252 16.73 13.07 26.42
N ASN A 253 15.44 13.36 26.61
CA ASN A 253 14.58 14.12 25.69
C ASN A 253 14.53 13.58 24.24
N ASN A 254 14.74 12.27 24.08
CA ASN A 254 14.64 11.64 22.77
C ASN A 254 13.19 11.55 22.31
N LEU A 255 12.98 11.82 21.03
CA LEU A 255 11.77 11.40 20.35
C LEU A 255 11.92 9.90 20.02
N ASN A 256 10.93 9.09 20.39
CA ASN A 256 10.91 7.66 20.06
C ASN A 256 9.79 7.36 19.07
N PHE A 257 10.03 6.40 18.19
CA PHE A 257 9.02 5.82 17.30
C PHE A 257 9.37 4.35 17.07
N ARG A 258 8.36 3.50 16.91
CA ARG A 258 8.58 2.06 16.72
C ARG A 258 7.69 1.51 15.62
N PHE A 259 8.27 0.79 14.68
CA PHE A 259 7.53 -0.13 13.84
C PHE A 259 7.57 -1.52 14.47
N GLN A 260 6.42 -2.18 14.57
CA GLN A 260 6.31 -3.54 15.09
C GLN A 260 5.71 -4.46 14.03
N TYR A 261 6.37 -5.60 13.80
CA TYR A 261 6.02 -6.53 12.74
C TYR A 261 5.62 -7.86 13.34
N PRO A 262 4.38 -8.34 13.08
CA PRO A 262 4.02 -9.74 13.30
C PRO A 262 4.98 -10.67 12.57
N PHE A 263 5.38 -10.28 11.35
CA PHE A 263 6.42 -10.94 10.57
C PHE A 263 7.23 -9.88 9.81
N MET A 264 8.55 -9.84 10.04
CA MET A 264 9.43 -8.82 9.44
C MET A 264 10.21 -9.42 8.26
N PRO A 265 10.02 -8.92 7.03
CA PRO A 265 10.86 -9.28 5.89
C PRO A 265 12.31 -8.85 6.13
N LYS A 266 13.25 -9.69 5.67
CA LYS A 266 14.67 -9.35 5.73
C LYS A 266 14.98 -8.20 4.77
N GLY A 267 15.95 -7.37 5.15
CA GLY A 267 16.53 -6.36 4.27
C GLY A 267 15.87 -4.97 4.31
N ILE A 268 14.86 -4.74 5.16
CA ILE A 268 14.27 -3.40 5.35
C ILE A 268 15.34 -2.40 5.81
N ILE A 269 16.11 -2.74 6.86
CA ILE A 269 17.19 -1.89 7.37
C ILE A 269 18.30 -1.69 6.34
N VAL A 270 18.68 -2.74 5.62
CA VAL A 270 19.73 -2.65 4.60
C VAL A 270 19.33 -1.68 3.49
N GLN A 271 18.09 -1.76 2.99
CA GLN A 271 17.58 -0.82 1.99
C GLN A 271 17.52 0.61 2.56
N LEU A 272 17.09 0.77 3.81
CA LEU A 272 17.06 2.07 4.49
C LEU A 272 18.46 2.69 4.57
N ILE A 273 19.48 1.90 4.92
CA ILE A 273 20.88 2.34 4.97
C ILE A 273 21.35 2.85 3.61
N VAL A 274 21.05 2.13 2.52
CA VAL A 274 21.42 2.55 1.17
C VAL A 274 20.72 3.87 0.81
N ARG A 275 19.41 3.95 1.06
CA ARG A 275 18.58 5.13 0.75
C ARG A 275 18.98 6.37 1.55
N LEU A 276 19.37 6.21 2.80
CA LEU A 276 19.79 7.28 3.70
C LEU A 276 21.32 7.39 3.84
N SER A 277 22.09 6.82 2.91
CA SER A 277 23.54 6.77 2.97
C SER A 277 24.23 8.13 3.12
N THR A 278 23.64 9.20 2.57
CA THR A 278 24.13 10.57 2.72
C THR A 278 24.04 11.08 4.15
N TYR A 279 23.04 10.62 4.91
CA TYR A 279 22.79 10.99 6.29
C TYR A 279 23.57 10.14 7.30
N ILE A 280 24.30 9.10 6.88
CA ILE A 280 25.03 8.24 7.84
C ILE A 280 26.06 9.05 8.62
N ALA A 281 26.01 8.91 9.95
CA ALA A 281 26.92 9.53 10.89
C ALA A 281 28.33 8.94 10.78
N GLN A 282 29.33 9.78 10.98
CA GLN A 282 30.73 9.37 11.02
C GLN A 282 31.38 9.75 12.34
N GLU A 283 32.10 8.81 12.94
CA GLU A 283 32.89 9.02 14.14
C GLU A 283 34.31 8.46 13.91
N ASN A 284 35.33 9.28 14.16
CA ASN A 284 36.74 8.91 13.93
C ASN A 284 37.02 8.36 12.51
N GLY A 285 36.36 8.94 11.49
CA GLY A 285 36.50 8.54 10.10
C GLY A 285 35.84 7.21 9.72
N ARG A 286 34.95 6.67 10.56
CA ARG A 286 34.18 5.45 10.27
C ARG A 286 32.68 5.74 10.29
N ASP A 287 31.96 5.12 9.36
CA ASP A 287 30.50 5.16 9.32
C ASP A 287 29.91 4.36 10.49
N LEU A 288 28.96 4.95 11.20
CA LEU A 288 28.23 4.31 12.30
C LEU A 288 27.06 3.47 11.75
N VAL A 289 27.41 2.36 11.10
CA VAL A 289 26.48 1.49 10.39
C VAL A 289 26.85 0.01 10.61
N TRP A 290 25.83 -0.84 10.74
CA TRP A 290 25.94 -2.29 10.87
C TRP A 290 24.74 -2.96 10.20
N GLN A 291 24.73 -4.29 10.09
CA GLN A 291 23.70 -5.00 9.33
C GLN A 291 22.26 -4.75 9.85
N LYS A 292 22.14 -4.48 11.15
CA LYS A 292 20.86 -4.29 11.86
C LYS A 292 20.56 -2.85 12.22
N GLY A 293 21.35 -1.87 11.79
CA GLY A 293 21.05 -0.48 12.10
C GLY A 293 22.10 0.53 11.65
N ALA A 294 21.76 1.79 11.85
CA ALA A 294 22.63 2.90 11.56
C ALA A 294 22.31 4.11 12.43
N ILE A 295 23.30 5.00 12.54
CA ILE A 295 23.10 6.35 13.05
C ILE A 295 23.03 7.30 11.88
N PHE A 296 21.95 8.07 11.81
CA PHE A 296 21.76 9.12 10.83
C PHE A 296 21.90 10.49 11.49
N ILE A 297 22.42 11.48 10.77
CA ILE A 297 22.52 12.87 11.19
C ILE A 297 21.88 13.75 10.15
N LYS A 298 21.12 14.75 10.60
CA LYS A 298 20.67 15.82 9.71
C LYS A 298 21.71 16.93 9.78
N ASN A 299 22.50 17.07 8.73
CA ASN A 299 23.46 18.15 8.60
C ASN A 299 22.93 19.18 7.59
N ASP A 300 22.60 20.38 8.06
CA ASP A 300 22.36 21.54 7.18
C ASP A 300 23.68 22.19 6.70
N LEU A 301 24.82 21.75 7.27
CA LEU A 301 26.17 22.15 6.89
C LEU A 301 26.84 21.03 6.10
N ASN A 302 27.56 21.37 5.02
CA ASN A 302 28.39 20.41 4.27
C ASN A 302 29.19 19.52 5.24
N ARG A 303 29.26 18.21 4.96
CA ARG A 303 29.90 17.12 5.76
C ARG A 303 31.24 17.47 6.44
N ASN A 304 31.92 18.53 5.98
CA ASN A 304 33.29 18.89 6.29
C ASN A 304 33.41 19.97 7.39
N GLN A 305 32.31 20.57 7.88
CA GLN A 305 32.36 21.63 8.89
C GLN A 305 31.80 21.26 10.27
N ALA A 306 31.34 20.02 10.46
CA ALA A 306 30.76 19.59 11.73
C ALA A 306 31.81 19.30 12.85
N TYR A 307 33.11 19.25 12.52
CA TYR A 307 34.16 18.84 13.46
C TYR A 307 34.79 19.98 14.27
N SER A 308 34.49 21.26 13.97
CA SER A 308 35.16 22.41 14.61
C SER A 308 34.24 23.37 15.36
N ILE A 309 32.96 23.04 15.57
CA ILE A 309 32.04 23.89 16.34
C ILE A 309 31.54 23.10 17.55
N GLN A 310 32.13 23.36 18.73
CA GLN A 310 31.85 22.66 19.98
C GLN A 310 30.46 22.93 20.60
N ASN A 311 29.53 23.59 19.88
CA ASN A 311 28.24 24.06 20.42
C ASN A 311 27.08 24.01 19.41
N ILE A 312 27.06 23.04 18.48
CA ILE A 312 25.84 22.77 17.68
C ILE A 312 25.20 21.49 18.22
N ASP A 313 23.94 21.58 18.64
CA ASP A 313 23.10 20.42 18.95
C ASP A 313 22.82 19.65 17.65
N ILE A 314 23.76 18.77 17.26
CA ILE A 314 23.61 17.95 16.06
C ILE A 314 22.42 17.01 16.29
N THR A 315 21.42 17.11 15.42
CA THR A 315 20.30 16.18 15.42
C THR A 315 20.74 14.82 14.87
N LYS A 316 20.63 13.78 15.71
CA LYS A 316 21.01 12.40 15.40
C LYS A 316 19.81 11.48 15.56
N ALA A 317 19.70 10.48 14.72
CA ALA A 317 18.72 9.41 14.80
C ALA A 317 19.40 8.06 14.83
N GLU A 318 19.11 7.27 15.85
CA GLU A 318 19.47 5.87 15.93
C GLU A 318 18.30 5.03 15.39
N VAL A 319 18.56 4.20 14.38
CA VAL A 319 17.58 3.25 13.82
C VAL A 319 18.11 1.83 13.93
N ILE A 320 17.39 0.96 14.64
CA ILE A 320 17.85 -0.40 14.94
C ILE A 320 16.70 -1.41 14.79
N GLU A 321 16.98 -2.50 14.07
CA GLU A 321 16.20 -3.73 14.10
C GLU A 321 16.54 -4.54 15.36
N ASN A 322 15.53 -4.78 16.18
CA ASN A 322 15.63 -5.55 17.43
C ASN A 322 14.50 -6.58 17.53
N PHE A 323 14.68 -7.54 18.43
CA PHE A 323 13.62 -8.46 18.83
C PHE A 323 13.00 -7.98 20.15
N ASN A 324 11.71 -7.67 20.14
CA ASN A 324 10.97 -7.34 21.36
C ASN A 324 10.66 -8.62 22.13
N THR A 325 11.45 -8.90 23.15
CA THR A 325 11.33 -10.11 23.98
C THR A 325 10.00 -10.21 24.73
N LYS A 326 9.38 -9.07 25.13
CA LYS A 326 8.09 -9.08 25.85
C LYS A 326 6.93 -9.53 24.96
N LYS A 327 6.96 -9.15 23.68
CA LYS A 327 5.89 -9.46 22.71
C LYS A 327 6.24 -10.60 21.75
N GLY A 328 7.51 -11.03 21.70
CA GLY A 328 7.99 -12.03 20.76
C GLY A 328 8.01 -11.57 19.31
N LEU A 329 8.12 -10.26 19.04
CA LEU A 329 7.98 -9.67 17.71
C LEU A 329 9.22 -8.89 17.29
N ASN A 330 9.51 -8.87 15.99
CA ASN A 330 10.55 -8.01 15.42
C ASN A 330 10.09 -6.55 15.41
N VAL A 331 10.99 -5.64 15.73
CA VAL A 331 10.72 -4.20 15.77
C VAL A 331 11.84 -3.42 15.10
N ILE A 332 11.48 -2.28 14.49
CA ILE A 332 12.44 -1.23 14.17
C ILE A 332 12.22 -0.11 15.18
N ASN A 333 13.22 0.11 16.03
CA ASN A 333 13.24 1.22 16.99
C ASN A 333 13.94 2.42 16.36
N ILE A 334 13.30 3.58 16.47
CA ILE A 334 13.87 4.85 16.04
C ILE A 334 13.92 5.76 17.26
N ARG A 335 15.11 6.28 17.56
CA ARG A 335 15.33 7.27 18.62
C ARG A 335 16.02 8.48 18.05
N VAL A 336 15.49 9.67 18.28
CA VAL A 336 16.02 10.91 17.71
C VAL A 336 16.35 11.90 18.81
N SER A 337 17.61 12.29 18.89
CA SER A 337 18.13 13.34 19.78
C SER A 337 18.36 14.63 18.99
N GLY A 338 18.08 15.78 19.59
CA GLY A 338 18.31 17.09 18.95
C GLY A 338 17.23 18.09 19.37
N SER A 339 17.19 19.23 18.68
CA SER A 339 16.16 20.24 18.93
C SER A 339 14.75 19.72 18.59
N PRO A 340 13.68 20.18 19.25
CA PRO A 340 12.33 19.64 19.05
C PRO A 340 11.80 19.68 17.61
N GLN A 341 12.20 20.68 16.82
CA GLN A 341 11.79 20.83 15.43
C GLN A 341 12.61 19.90 14.51
N GLU A 342 13.93 19.89 14.67
CA GLU A 342 14.81 19.08 13.83
C GLU A 342 14.62 17.58 14.07
N ARG A 343 14.36 17.15 15.31
CA ARG A 343 14.09 15.74 15.60
C ARG A 343 12.84 15.23 14.86
N LYS A 344 11.78 16.05 14.76
CA LYS A 344 10.57 15.72 13.99
C LYS A 344 10.87 15.70 12.48
N ALA A 345 11.69 16.63 11.99
CA ALA A 345 12.09 16.67 10.59
C ALA A 345 12.91 15.44 10.18
N LEU A 346 13.94 15.08 10.96
CA LEU A 346 14.76 13.89 10.69
C LEU A 346 13.94 12.60 10.82
N LEU A 347 13.08 12.50 11.83
CA LEU A 347 12.14 11.39 11.95
C LEU A 347 11.27 11.29 10.69
N THR A 348 10.69 12.39 10.22
CA THR A 348 9.81 12.39 9.04
C THR A 348 10.53 11.87 7.80
N ILE A 349 11.80 12.24 7.58
CA ILE A 349 12.63 11.71 6.49
C ILE A 349 12.78 10.19 6.62
N ILE A 350 13.12 9.70 7.82
CA ILE A 350 13.30 8.26 8.08
C ILE A 350 11.99 7.49 7.89
N LEU A 351 10.88 7.99 8.43
CA LEU A 351 9.57 7.35 8.31
C LEU A 351 9.12 7.29 6.85
N LYS A 352 9.36 8.36 6.07
CA LYS A 352 9.05 8.37 4.63
C LYS A 352 9.78 7.24 3.91
N GLU A 353 11.09 7.12 4.09
CA GLU A 353 11.88 6.08 3.42
C GLU A 353 11.49 4.66 3.85
N ILE A 354 11.23 4.44 5.15
CA ILE A 354 10.76 3.13 5.63
C ILE A 354 9.39 2.78 5.02
N ARG A 355 8.45 3.73 4.97
CA ARG A 355 7.13 3.53 4.35
C ARG A 355 7.24 3.27 2.85
N GLU A 356 8.14 3.93 2.14
CA GLU A 356 8.40 3.63 0.73
C GLU A 356 8.96 2.21 0.53
N ILE A 357 9.85 1.75 1.41
CA ILE A 357 10.32 0.36 1.40
C ILE A 357 9.16 -0.60 1.69
N HIS A 358 8.26 -0.26 2.62
CA HIS A 358 7.08 -1.07 2.92
C HIS A 358 6.16 -1.25 1.71
N ASN A 359 5.98 -0.20 0.91
CA ASN A 359 5.12 -0.23 -0.29
C ASN A 359 5.59 -1.23 -1.36
N LYS A 360 6.85 -1.66 -1.32
CA LYS A 360 7.36 -2.71 -2.22
C LYS A 360 6.77 -4.09 -1.92
N PHE A 361 6.27 -4.29 -0.70
CA PHE A 361 5.64 -5.54 -0.27
C PHE A 361 4.12 -5.47 -0.46
N LYS A 362 3.50 -6.56 -0.91
CA LYS A 362 2.06 -6.58 -1.24
C LYS A 362 1.18 -6.59 0.00
N ASN A 363 1.47 -7.50 0.94
CA ASN A 363 0.64 -7.79 2.10
C ASN A 363 1.41 -7.64 3.43
N LEU A 364 2.31 -6.66 3.53
CA LEU A 364 3.06 -6.41 4.75
C LEU A 364 2.15 -5.81 5.83
N VAL A 365 2.08 -6.48 6.98
CA VAL A 365 1.39 -5.96 8.17
C VAL A 365 2.43 -5.32 9.09
N VAL A 366 2.23 -4.04 9.42
CA VAL A 366 3.10 -3.28 10.31
C VAL A 366 2.27 -2.37 11.21
N ASN A 367 2.61 -2.36 12.49
CA ASN A 367 2.02 -1.47 13.46
C ASN A 367 2.98 -0.32 13.73
N GLU A 368 2.50 0.90 13.52
CA GLU A 368 3.20 2.13 13.86
C GLU A 368 2.88 2.51 15.30
N LEU A 369 3.92 2.66 16.13
CA LEU A 369 3.78 2.82 17.56
C LEU A 369 4.38 4.13 18.06
N ILE A 370 3.57 4.87 18.82
CA ILE A 370 3.92 6.15 19.44
C ILE A 370 4.15 5.97 20.95
N PRO A 371 5.25 6.49 21.51
CA PRO A 371 5.54 6.40 22.93
C PRO A 371 4.57 7.26 23.76
N CYS A 372 4.31 6.83 24.99
CA CYS A 372 3.62 7.65 25.97
C CYS A 372 4.53 8.81 26.44
N ASN A 373 3.96 10.01 26.55
CA ASN A 373 4.65 11.21 27.04
C ASN A 373 4.46 11.47 28.56
N CYS A 374 3.92 10.51 29.33
CA CYS A 374 3.78 10.69 30.77
C CYS A 374 5.16 10.77 31.48
N GLN A 375 5.18 11.30 32.70
CA GLN A 375 6.41 11.50 33.49
C GLN A 375 7.27 10.23 33.65
N ILE A 376 6.64 9.05 33.72
CA ILE A 376 7.35 7.76 33.84
C ILE A 376 7.94 7.34 32.50
N CYS A 377 7.20 7.51 31.40
CA CYS A 377 7.61 7.05 30.08
C CYS A 377 8.59 8.00 29.37
N ASN A 378 8.49 9.32 29.58
CA ASN A 378 9.27 10.31 28.84
C ASN A 378 10.80 10.17 29.01
N ASN A 379 11.25 9.61 30.15
CA ASN A 379 12.67 9.36 30.43
C ASN A 379 13.05 7.87 30.41
N ASN A 380 12.13 6.99 30.03
CA ASN A 380 12.38 5.55 29.96
C ASN A 380 12.95 5.20 28.58
N THR A 381 13.94 4.31 28.55
CA THR A 381 14.50 3.77 27.30
C THR A 381 13.52 2.85 26.59
N GLU A 382 12.57 2.26 27.32
CA GLU A 382 11.46 1.45 26.80
C GLU A 382 10.13 1.99 27.36
N PRO A 383 9.59 3.08 26.79
CA PRO A 383 8.30 3.64 27.22
C PRO A 383 7.13 2.71 26.88
N PHE A 384 5.96 2.96 27.46
CA PHE A 384 4.73 2.38 26.97
C PHE A 384 4.43 2.92 25.55
N PHE A 385 3.97 2.05 24.66
CA PHE A 385 3.70 2.40 23.27
C PHE A 385 2.23 2.19 22.93
N TYR A 386 1.63 3.16 22.24
CA TYR A 386 0.29 3.08 21.68
C TYR A 386 0.33 2.83 20.18
N ASP A 387 -0.65 2.10 19.67
CA ASP A 387 -0.86 1.97 18.23
C ASP A 387 -1.36 3.31 17.65
N TYR A 388 -0.61 3.86 16.70
CA TYR A 388 -0.89 5.16 16.07
C TYR A 388 -2.28 5.18 15.43
N TYR A 389 -2.64 4.13 14.68
CA TYR A 389 -3.93 4.07 13.98
C TYR A 389 -5.10 3.96 14.96
N LEU A 390 -4.90 3.28 16.09
CA LEU A 390 -5.87 3.27 17.19
C LEU A 390 -6.06 4.67 17.80
N LEU A 391 -4.97 5.41 18.04
CA LEU A 391 -5.06 6.80 18.52
C LEU A 391 -5.81 7.69 17.52
N CYS A 392 -5.55 7.55 16.22
CA CYS A 392 -6.30 8.26 15.18
C CYS A 392 -7.80 7.91 15.21
N LYS A 393 -8.14 6.63 15.42
CA LYS A 393 -9.53 6.18 15.56
C LYS A 393 -10.21 6.78 16.79
N TYR A 394 -9.50 6.90 17.91
CA TYR A 394 -9.99 7.58 19.11
C TYR A 394 -10.32 9.05 18.84
N ILE A 395 -9.42 9.80 18.19
CA ILE A 395 -9.68 11.19 17.80
C ILE A 395 -10.93 11.30 16.91
N LYS A 396 -11.07 10.43 15.90
CA LYS A 396 -12.25 10.39 15.01
C LYS A 396 -13.55 10.16 15.78
N ASN A 397 -13.50 9.34 16.83
CA ASN A 397 -14.63 9.04 17.70
C ASN A 397 -14.78 10.04 18.87
N LYS A 398 -14.07 11.19 18.84
CA LYS A 398 -14.10 12.22 19.88
C LYS A 398 -13.61 11.77 21.26
N ILE A 399 -12.82 10.70 21.30
CA ILE A 399 -12.09 10.28 22.50
C ILE A 399 -10.76 11.05 22.50
N LEU A 400 -10.52 11.84 23.54
CA LEU A 400 -9.38 12.77 23.61
C LEU A 400 -8.26 12.31 24.53
N GLU A 401 -8.53 11.32 25.39
CA GLU A 401 -7.59 10.82 26.39
C GLU A 401 -7.51 9.30 26.36
N VAL A 402 -6.34 8.77 26.68
CA VAL A 402 -6.08 7.33 26.81
C VAL A 402 -5.29 7.07 28.09
N ARG A 403 -5.51 5.91 28.71
CA ARG A 403 -4.79 5.51 29.91
C ARG A 403 -3.43 4.91 29.55
N CYS A 404 -2.37 5.37 30.20
CA CYS A 404 -1.06 4.73 30.17
C CYS A 404 -1.05 3.49 31.08
N GLU A 405 -0.61 2.34 30.59
CA GLU A 405 -0.56 1.12 31.39
C GLU A 405 0.57 1.13 32.43
N GLU A 406 1.68 1.82 32.15
CA GLU A 406 2.82 1.92 33.07
C GLU A 406 2.57 2.90 34.23
N SER A 407 2.06 4.10 33.93
CA SER A 407 1.80 5.11 34.95
C SER A 407 0.38 5.09 35.52
N THR A 408 -0.52 4.34 34.89
CA THR A 408 -1.96 4.30 35.15
C THR A 408 -2.71 5.63 34.98
N LYS A 409 -2.01 6.71 34.55
CA LYS A 409 -2.58 8.06 34.35
C LYS A 409 -3.20 8.21 32.97
N MET A 410 -4.21 9.08 32.88
CA MET A 410 -4.76 9.54 31.60
C MET A 410 -3.77 10.51 30.94
N VAL A 411 -3.57 10.35 29.64
CA VAL A 411 -2.76 11.23 28.80
C VAL A 411 -3.58 11.69 27.60
N LYS A 412 -3.37 12.94 27.19
CA LYS A 412 -4.08 13.53 26.05
C LYS A 412 -3.51 12.99 24.74
N ILE A 413 -4.38 12.42 23.92
CA ILE A 413 -4.01 11.75 22.67
C ILE A 413 -3.39 12.72 21.68
N LEU A 414 -3.89 13.96 21.62
CA LEU A 414 -3.39 14.98 20.70
C LEU A 414 -1.90 15.27 20.93
N TYR A 415 -1.48 15.37 22.20
CA TYR A 415 -0.07 15.61 22.53
C TYR A 415 0.81 14.38 22.25
N LEU A 416 0.29 13.16 22.45
CA LEU A 416 1.02 11.94 22.06
C LEU A 416 1.42 11.96 20.57
N ILE A 417 0.47 12.34 19.71
CA ILE A 417 0.71 12.40 18.26
C ILE A 417 1.58 13.60 17.91
N ASP A 418 1.17 14.80 18.32
CA ASP A 418 1.84 16.05 17.93
C ASP A 418 3.30 16.10 18.41
N ASP A 419 3.61 15.57 19.59
CA ASP A 419 4.98 15.53 20.12
C ASP A 419 5.94 14.73 19.23
N VAL A 420 5.40 13.84 18.37
CA VAL A 420 6.14 12.86 17.56
C VAL A 420 6.01 13.14 16.06
N ILE A 421 4.82 13.41 15.54
CA ILE A 421 4.52 13.61 14.11
C ILE A 421 3.60 14.83 13.94
N GLU A 422 3.81 15.63 12.90
CA GLU A 422 2.88 16.72 12.57
C GLU A 422 1.50 16.18 12.17
N ILE A 423 0.47 16.66 12.87
CA ILE A 423 -0.97 16.30 12.71
C ILE A 423 -1.47 16.48 11.27
N ASN A 424 -0.85 17.35 10.46
CA ASN A 424 -1.23 17.55 9.05
C ASN A 424 -1.02 16.28 8.18
N GLN A 425 -0.33 15.25 8.69
CA GLN A 425 -0.21 13.93 8.06
C GLN A 425 -1.38 12.96 8.37
N LEU A 426 -2.39 13.37 9.15
CA LEU A 426 -3.60 12.58 9.45
C LEU A 426 -4.50 12.29 8.24
N ASN A 427 -4.20 12.88 7.08
CA ASN A 427 -4.93 12.69 5.83
C ASN A 427 -4.29 11.65 4.88
N GLN A 428 -3.27 10.90 5.32
CA GLN A 428 -2.89 9.72 4.56
C GLN A 428 -4.02 8.67 4.66
N PRO A 429 -4.50 8.13 3.53
CA PRO A 429 -5.61 7.20 3.55
C PRO A 429 -5.23 6.01 4.41
N ILE A 430 -6.13 5.68 5.35
CA ILE A 430 -6.14 4.39 6.03
C ILE A 430 -5.97 3.33 4.93
N MET A 431 -5.02 2.40 5.08
CA MET A 431 -5.04 1.13 4.35
C MET A 431 -6.31 0.38 4.78
N ASN A 432 -7.46 0.84 4.30
CA ASN A 432 -8.65 0.04 4.19
C ASN A 432 -8.44 -0.90 2.99
N PRO A 433 -9.02 -2.11 3.02
CA PRO A 433 -8.96 -3.02 1.88
C PRO A 433 -9.35 -2.24 0.63
N GLN A 434 -8.43 -2.17 -0.34
CA GLN A 434 -8.68 -1.48 -1.58
C GLN A 434 -9.82 -2.22 -2.28
N ILE A 435 -10.99 -1.57 -2.30
CA ILE A 435 -12.08 -1.96 -3.20
C ILE A 435 -11.48 -1.99 -4.59
N SER A 436 -11.47 -3.17 -5.21
CA SER A 436 -10.72 -3.40 -6.44
C SER A 436 -11.23 -2.46 -7.55
N PRO A 437 -10.39 -2.13 -8.55
CA PRO A 437 -10.85 -1.41 -9.74
C PRO A 437 -12.06 -2.09 -10.41
N ALA A 438 -12.15 -3.43 -10.31
CA ALA A 438 -13.28 -4.22 -10.79
C ALA A 438 -14.56 -3.94 -9.97
N GLU A 439 -14.49 -3.87 -8.64
CA GLU A 439 -15.64 -3.54 -7.79
C GLU A 439 -16.14 -2.09 -8.02
N ARG A 440 -15.22 -1.15 -8.26
CA ARG A 440 -15.59 0.22 -8.69
C ARG A 440 -16.26 0.23 -10.07
N GLY A 441 -15.75 -0.57 -11.01
CA GLY A 441 -16.33 -0.74 -12.33
C GLY A 441 -17.75 -1.31 -12.28
N ILE A 442 -17.98 -2.34 -11.45
CA ILE A 442 -19.29 -2.96 -11.25
C ILE A 442 -20.27 -1.96 -10.63
N ALA A 443 -19.85 -1.20 -9.61
CA ALA A 443 -20.68 -0.19 -8.98
C ALA A 443 -21.08 0.93 -9.96
N LEU A 444 -20.15 1.39 -10.81
CA LEU A 444 -20.41 2.38 -11.86
C LEU A 444 -21.36 1.84 -12.94
N ALA A 445 -21.17 0.60 -13.37
CA ALA A 445 -22.04 -0.04 -14.35
C ALA A 445 -23.48 -0.20 -13.81
N MET A 446 -23.63 -0.60 -12.54
CA MET A 446 -24.93 -0.68 -11.87
C MET A 446 -25.60 0.70 -11.74
N ALA A 447 -24.86 1.73 -11.35
CA ALA A 447 -25.39 3.10 -11.27
C ALA A 447 -25.85 3.62 -12.64
N LEU A 448 -25.10 3.36 -13.70
CA LEU A 448 -25.45 3.74 -15.07
C LEU A 448 -26.69 3.00 -15.57
N ALA A 449 -26.81 1.69 -15.30
CA ALA A 449 -27.97 0.90 -15.66
C ALA A 449 -29.25 1.43 -14.98
N VAL A 450 -29.16 1.77 -13.69
CA VAL A 450 -30.28 2.37 -12.93
C VAL A 450 -30.66 3.74 -13.50
N LEU A 451 -29.68 4.58 -13.86
CA LEU A 451 -29.92 5.88 -14.49
C LEU A 451 -30.62 5.74 -15.85
N ILE A 452 -30.18 4.80 -16.69
CA ILE A 452 -30.80 4.55 -18.00
C ILE A 452 -32.24 4.07 -17.84
N VAL A 453 -32.48 3.11 -16.94
CA VAL A 453 -33.85 2.62 -16.64
C VAL A 453 -34.74 3.75 -16.13
N PHE A 454 -34.20 4.63 -15.28
CA PHE A 454 -34.92 5.80 -14.78
C PHE A 454 -35.28 6.78 -15.90
N ILE A 455 -34.33 7.11 -16.78
CA ILE A 455 -34.56 7.99 -17.95
C ILE A 455 -35.63 7.38 -18.87
N VAL A 456 -35.57 6.08 -19.14
CA VAL A 456 -36.57 5.37 -19.97
C VAL A 456 -37.97 5.43 -19.34
N LEU A 457 -38.08 5.28 -18.01
CA LEU A 457 -39.35 5.35 -17.31
C LEU A 457 -39.93 6.76 -17.24
N VAL A 458 -39.09 7.80 -17.15
CA VAL A 458 -39.51 9.21 -17.18
C VAL A 458 -39.93 9.63 -18.58
N LEU A 459 -39.19 9.22 -19.62
CA LEU A 459 -39.47 9.58 -21.01
C LEU A 459 -40.60 8.76 -21.63
N ASN A 460 -40.93 7.60 -21.06
CA ASN A 460 -41.98 6.70 -21.56
C ASN A 460 -42.92 6.27 -20.43
N PRO A 461 -43.74 7.20 -19.88
CA PRO A 461 -44.61 6.92 -18.76
C PRO A 461 -45.70 5.93 -19.17
N ARG A 462 -45.54 4.65 -18.81
CA ARG A 462 -46.66 3.70 -18.81
C ARG A 462 -47.63 4.12 -17.72
N ALA A 463 -48.94 4.00 -17.97
CA ALA A 463 -49.95 4.16 -16.93
C ALA A 463 -49.68 3.12 -15.83
N MET A 464 -49.03 3.56 -14.75
CA MET A 464 -48.74 2.72 -13.59
C MET A 464 -49.62 3.20 -12.44
N GLU A 465 -50.46 2.30 -11.94
CA GLU A 465 -51.31 2.56 -10.78
C GLU A 465 -50.46 2.84 -9.51
N GLY A 466 -50.99 3.74 -8.67
CA GLY A 466 -50.24 4.66 -7.81
C GLY A 466 -49.25 4.08 -6.80
N GLY A 467 -49.31 2.79 -6.46
CA GLY A 467 -48.35 2.15 -5.56
C GLY A 467 -46.97 1.93 -6.20
N THR A 468 -46.95 1.55 -7.48
CA THR A 468 -45.71 1.21 -8.20
C THR A 468 -44.87 2.46 -8.49
N LEU A 469 -45.53 3.59 -8.75
CA LEU A 469 -44.86 4.87 -8.98
C LEU A 469 -44.15 5.40 -7.72
N ALA A 470 -44.72 5.18 -6.54
CA ALA A 470 -44.12 5.57 -5.27
C ALA A 470 -42.85 4.73 -4.98
N ILE A 471 -42.89 3.43 -5.25
CA ILE A 471 -41.75 2.52 -5.06
C ILE A 471 -40.60 2.86 -6.02
N ILE A 472 -40.89 3.13 -7.29
CA ILE A 472 -39.87 3.52 -8.28
C ILE A 472 -39.21 4.85 -7.90
N ARG A 473 -39.98 5.83 -7.41
CA ARG A 473 -39.46 7.12 -6.95
C ARG A 473 -38.62 7.00 -5.68
N PHE A 474 -39.04 6.15 -4.74
CA PHE A 474 -38.27 5.85 -3.53
C PHE A 474 -36.92 5.19 -3.86
N LEU A 475 -36.93 4.19 -4.75
CA LEU A 475 -35.70 3.52 -5.20
C LEU A 475 -34.76 4.50 -5.92
N ALA A 476 -35.29 5.35 -6.81
CA ALA A 476 -34.49 6.36 -7.51
C ALA A 476 -33.81 7.36 -6.54
N ALA A 477 -34.52 7.80 -5.49
CA ALA A 477 -33.97 8.68 -4.46
C ALA A 477 -32.89 7.98 -3.61
N ALA A 478 -33.11 6.72 -3.25
CA ALA A 478 -32.14 5.93 -2.49
C ALA A 478 -30.84 5.70 -3.28
N PHE A 479 -30.95 5.36 -4.57
CA PHE A 479 -29.78 5.11 -5.43
C PHE A 479 -29.03 6.40 -5.79
N ALA A 480 -29.71 7.53 -5.97
CA ALA A 480 -29.04 8.83 -6.14
C ALA A 480 -28.19 9.22 -4.92
N GLY A 481 -28.67 8.91 -3.71
CA GLY A 481 -27.91 9.10 -2.47
C GLY A 481 -26.65 8.23 -2.38
N ILE A 482 -26.74 6.98 -2.84
CA ILE A 482 -25.62 6.02 -2.88
C ILE A 482 -24.59 6.43 -3.94
N SER A 483 -25.02 6.86 -5.13
CA SER A 483 -24.13 7.35 -6.18
C SER A 483 -23.39 8.63 -5.77
N GLY A 484 -24.05 9.55 -5.06
CA GLY A 484 -23.40 10.75 -4.51
C GLY A 484 -22.29 10.41 -3.51
N TYR A 485 -22.51 9.41 -2.64
CA TYR A 485 -21.52 8.93 -1.69
C TYR A 485 -20.28 8.31 -2.36
N LEU A 486 -20.48 7.56 -3.44
CA LEU A 486 -19.40 6.87 -4.16
C LEU A 486 -18.51 7.83 -4.98
N LEU A 487 -19.04 8.97 -5.44
CA LEU A 487 -18.30 9.94 -6.26
C LEU A 487 -17.49 10.96 -5.45
N THR A 488 -17.97 11.44 -4.30
CA THR A 488 -17.32 12.58 -3.61
C THR A 488 -16.35 12.20 -2.51
N GLY A 489 -16.36 10.94 -2.04
CA GLY A 489 -15.39 10.43 -1.04
C GLY A 489 -15.44 11.08 0.35
N SER A 490 -16.20 12.17 0.55
CA SER A 490 -16.52 12.81 1.82
C SER A 490 -17.82 13.64 1.71
N LEU A 491 -18.49 13.84 2.84
CA LEU A 491 -19.84 14.43 2.96
C LEU A 491 -19.78 15.72 3.81
N GLY A 492 -19.78 16.89 3.16
CA GLY A 492 -19.94 18.17 3.86
C GLY A 492 -20.28 19.33 2.92
N LEU A 493 -21.51 19.85 3.01
CA LEU A 493 -21.95 21.11 2.41
C LEU A 493 -22.95 21.75 3.40
N GLU A 494 -22.70 23.00 3.81
CA GLU A 494 -23.60 23.76 4.69
C GLU A 494 -24.45 24.72 3.84
N ALA A 495 -25.78 24.71 4.02
CA ALA A 495 -26.70 25.64 3.36
C ALA A 495 -27.67 26.26 4.37
N TYR A 496 -28.01 27.54 4.18
CA TYR A 496 -28.81 28.35 5.09
C TYR A 496 -30.26 28.45 4.59
N VAL A 497 -31.25 28.19 5.46
CA VAL A 497 -32.69 28.25 5.12
C VAL A 497 -33.30 29.55 5.68
N PRO A 498 -34.08 30.36 4.92
CA PRO A 498 -34.39 31.74 5.31
C PRO A 498 -35.51 31.92 6.35
N LEU A 499 -36.15 30.84 6.83
CA LEU A 499 -37.43 30.93 7.56
C LEU A 499 -37.41 30.36 9.00
N SER A 500 -36.27 29.88 9.51
CA SER A 500 -36.12 29.62 10.96
C SER A 500 -34.68 29.86 11.41
N LYS A 501 -34.49 30.49 12.59
CA LYS A 501 -33.18 30.72 13.21
C LYS A 501 -32.59 29.42 13.79
N THR A 502 -32.51 28.36 13.01
CA THR A 502 -31.95 27.06 13.40
C THR A 502 -31.01 26.58 12.29
N ASN A 503 -29.71 26.51 12.59
CA ASN A 503 -28.73 25.86 11.73
C ASN A 503 -28.94 24.35 11.79
N ILE A 504 -29.51 23.77 10.73
CA ILE A 504 -29.63 22.32 10.59
C ILE A 504 -28.47 21.85 9.72
N LYS A 505 -27.55 21.06 10.30
CA LYS A 505 -26.57 20.29 9.53
C LYS A 505 -27.28 19.07 8.95
N ALA A 506 -27.59 19.11 7.67
CA ALA A 506 -28.09 17.97 6.91
C ALA A 506 -27.08 17.61 5.82
N THR A 507 -26.72 16.33 5.75
CA THR A 507 -25.91 15.74 4.68
C THR A 507 -26.61 15.94 3.33
N GLY A 508 -25.89 16.33 2.27
CA GLY A 508 -26.51 16.73 0.98
C GLY A 508 -27.46 15.68 0.37
N ALA A 509 -27.16 14.39 0.52
CA ALA A 509 -28.06 13.31 0.12
C ALA A 509 -29.32 13.22 1.01
N PHE A 510 -29.20 13.53 2.30
CA PHE A 510 -30.32 13.60 3.23
C PHE A 510 -31.17 14.85 3.01
N ALA A 511 -30.56 15.99 2.66
CA ALA A 511 -31.29 17.21 2.30
C ALA A 511 -32.06 17.03 0.99
N ALA A 512 -31.47 16.38 -0.02
CA ALA A 512 -32.16 16.00 -1.25
C ALA A 512 -33.29 14.99 -0.98
N PHE A 513 -33.05 14.00 -0.12
CA PHE A 513 -34.07 13.05 0.34
C PHE A 513 -35.23 13.75 1.05
N VAL A 514 -34.95 14.67 1.99
CA VAL A 514 -35.96 15.43 2.73
C VAL A 514 -36.73 16.39 1.82
N LEU A 515 -36.07 17.04 0.85
CA LEU A 515 -36.72 17.90 -0.14
C LEU A 515 -37.69 17.10 -1.01
N VAL A 516 -37.27 15.93 -1.48
CA VAL A 516 -38.11 15.02 -2.29
C VAL A 516 -39.26 14.44 -1.46
N LEU A 517 -39.01 14.13 -0.18
CA LEU A 517 -40.02 13.69 0.78
C LEU A 517 -41.05 14.80 1.10
N LEU A 518 -40.61 16.05 1.21
CA LEU A 518 -41.51 17.20 1.42
C LEU A 518 -42.35 17.49 0.17
N LEU A 519 -41.78 17.39 -1.03
CA LEU A 519 -42.51 17.48 -2.29
C LEU A 519 -43.55 16.35 -2.46
N PHE A 520 -43.28 15.19 -1.88
CA PHE A 520 -44.23 14.07 -1.80
C PHE A 520 -45.42 14.34 -0.87
N PHE A 521 -45.21 15.02 0.26
CA PHE A 521 -46.28 15.31 1.23
C PHE A 521 -47.10 16.56 0.92
N TYR A 522 -46.50 17.61 0.35
CA TYR A 522 -47.20 18.89 0.16
C TYR A 522 -47.82 19.06 -1.22
N GLY A 523 -47.42 18.27 -2.22
CA GLY A 523 -47.89 18.43 -3.61
C GLY A 523 -47.39 19.74 -4.25
N VAL A 524 -46.93 19.68 -5.49
CA VAL A 524 -46.59 20.89 -6.25
C VAL A 524 -47.88 21.43 -6.87
N PRO A 525 -48.30 22.68 -6.62
CA PRO A 525 -49.45 23.24 -7.32
C PRO A 525 -49.12 23.32 -8.81
N ALA A 526 -49.95 22.68 -9.63
CA ALA A 526 -49.82 22.72 -11.08
C ALA A 526 -50.03 24.15 -11.56
N SER A 527 -49.13 24.63 -12.41
CA SER A 527 -49.29 25.89 -13.15
C SER A 527 -50.55 25.81 -14.01
N GLU A 528 -51.54 26.65 -13.74
CA GLU A 528 -52.71 26.80 -14.60
C GLU A 528 -52.31 27.48 -15.92
N ASN A 529 -52.22 26.68 -16.98
CA ASN A 529 -52.53 27.14 -18.33
C ASN A 529 -53.87 26.51 -18.72
N SER A 530 -54.94 27.29 -18.77
CA SER A 530 -56.17 26.91 -19.47
C SER A 530 -56.83 28.12 -20.14
N ASP A 531 -56.81 28.12 -21.47
CA ASP A 531 -57.71 28.89 -22.32
C ASP A 531 -59.18 28.54 -22.05
N LYS A 532 -60.04 29.57 -21.96
CA LYS A 532 -61.32 29.65 -22.69
C LYS A 532 -61.97 31.05 -22.55
N PRO A 533 -62.66 31.57 -23.60
CA PRO A 533 -63.28 32.89 -23.56
C PRO A 533 -64.78 32.88 -23.16
N LYS A 534 -65.15 33.88 -22.33
CA LYS A 534 -66.44 34.62 -22.13
C LYS A 534 -67.71 33.86 -21.66
N PRO A 535 -68.69 34.51 -20.97
CA PRO A 535 -68.98 35.95 -20.93
C PRO A 535 -69.22 36.59 -19.52
N ILE A 536 -69.48 37.89 -19.57
CA ILE A 536 -69.71 38.89 -18.51
C ILE A 536 -71.08 38.68 -17.81
N SER A 537 -71.13 38.77 -16.47
CA SER A 537 -72.16 39.55 -15.72
C SER A 537 -71.93 39.52 -14.19
N ASP A 538 -71.69 40.73 -13.66
CA ASP A 538 -72.03 41.33 -12.37
C ASP A 538 -72.45 40.55 -11.10
N ALA A 539 -71.91 41.11 -10.00
CA ALA A 539 -72.55 41.40 -8.70
C ALA A 539 -72.65 40.32 -7.60
N LYS A 540 -71.74 40.47 -6.61
CA LYS A 540 -72.00 40.83 -5.20
C LYS A 540 -73.04 40.04 -4.36
N THR A 541 -72.57 39.67 -3.15
CA THR A 541 -73.30 39.54 -1.85
C THR A 541 -73.78 38.12 -1.50
N THR A 542 -73.17 37.37 -0.57
CA THR A 542 -73.27 37.37 0.92
C THR A 542 -74.62 36.87 1.46
N ILE A 543 -74.56 36.14 2.61
CA ILE A 543 -75.62 35.68 3.55
C ILE A 543 -75.97 34.19 3.33
N THR A 544 -75.57 33.21 4.14
CA THR A 544 -75.57 32.98 5.61
C THR A 544 -76.97 32.91 6.26
N ALA A 545 -77.33 31.70 6.69
CA ALA A 545 -77.98 31.37 7.97
C ALA A 545 -79.48 30.98 8.01
N ILE A 546 -79.71 29.96 8.87
CA ILE A 546 -80.89 29.64 9.72
C ILE A 546 -81.94 28.74 9.06
N ALA A 547 -81.95 27.42 9.33
CA ALA A 547 -82.35 26.68 10.56
C ALA A 547 -83.88 26.65 10.76
N SER A 548 -84.52 25.49 10.64
CA SER A 548 -85.01 24.60 11.73
C SER A 548 -86.34 23.99 11.19
N VAL A 549 -86.89 22.81 11.50
CA VAL A 549 -86.80 21.85 12.61
C VAL A 549 -87.66 20.61 12.25
N ASN A 550 -87.58 19.55 13.09
CA ASN A 550 -88.46 18.36 13.23
C ASN A 550 -88.07 17.09 12.43
N GLN A 551 -88.13 15.86 12.96
CA GLN A 551 -88.20 15.26 14.30
C GLN A 551 -88.15 13.72 14.10
N GLN A 552 -87.94 12.95 15.19
CA GLN A 552 -88.17 11.49 15.41
C GLN A 552 -86.90 10.62 15.48
N SER A 553 -86.40 10.34 16.69
CA SER A 553 -86.88 9.42 17.76
C SER A 553 -86.23 8.04 17.62
N ASP A 554 -85.20 7.79 18.44
CA ASP A 554 -85.16 6.80 19.54
C ASP A 554 -84.88 5.37 19.04
N ARG A 555 -83.68 4.84 19.28
CA ARG A 555 -83.31 4.01 20.45
C ARG A 555 -84.37 2.91 20.69
N THR A 556 -84.03 1.62 20.72
CA THR A 556 -83.00 1.03 21.58
C THR A 556 -82.79 -0.45 21.26
N GLU A 557 -81.61 -0.96 21.62
CA GLU A 557 -81.32 -2.35 22.07
C GLU A 557 -81.37 -3.48 21.02
N ARG A 558 -80.49 -4.50 21.00
CA ARG A 558 -79.51 -5.04 21.95
C ARG A 558 -78.72 -6.18 21.26
N PHE A 559 -77.61 -6.57 21.91
CA PHE A 559 -76.90 -7.86 21.86
C PHE A 559 -75.88 -8.18 20.74
N THR A 560 -74.60 -8.07 21.14
CA THR A 560 -73.54 -9.11 21.10
C THR A 560 -73.44 -10.05 19.90
N ASN A 561 -72.35 -9.98 19.15
CA ASN A 561 -71.10 -10.72 19.45
C ASN A 561 -69.92 -10.09 18.73
#